data_AF-A0A1M6VZ81-F1
#
_entry.id   AF-A0A1M6VZ81-F1
#
_cell.length_a   1.000
_cell.length_b   1.000
_cell.length_c   1.000
_cell.angle_alpha   90.00
_cell.angle_beta   90.00
_cell.angle_gamma   90.00
#
_symmetry.space_group_name_H-M   'P 1'
#
loop_
_entity.id
_entity.type
_entity.pdbx_description
1 polymer ?
#
loop_
_entity_poly.entity_id
_entity_poly.type
_entity_poly.pdbx_seq_one_letter_code
_entity_poly.pdbx_strand_id
1 'polypeptide(L)'
;MNKVEYNQTEGFPLDVNILDFGQKANQISQELGHIIAPLAIVSGCTENSNNISDGVVFIEGELLPFKGGLKQDNIRVVEEIEKREFENGVQKDVLITRFATFGIGAVKTYKWSDFYRSITIKEIEKRLVHPGFIQDYYGDINKIPVGWYLCDGQNGTPDLRGLFTVGYDDRNAEYNQVGKTGGEKEVLLTSRQSGLREHNHTVYDPGHTHRVTFKLGDDRHSNGSHPNARNDRDTTAISERSYTGITINSSMSLNALDYHENRPPFYVLAKIMYKG
;
A
#
# COMPACT_ATOMS: atom_id res chain seq x y z
N MET A 1 23.98 -3.39 39.94
CA MET A 1 23.49 -2.16 40.61
C MET A 1 24.23 -2.02 41.92
N ASN A 2 24.71 -0.81 42.22
CA ASN A 2 25.34 -0.52 43.52
C ASN A 2 24.28 -0.67 44.62
N LYS A 3 24.63 -1.34 45.73
CA LYS A 3 23.70 -1.63 46.84
C LYS A 3 24.43 -1.39 48.15
N VAL A 4 23.77 -0.70 49.08
CA VAL A 4 24.20 -0.58 50.48
C VAL A 4 23.34 -1.51 51.31
N GLU A 5 23.97 -2.31 52.17
CA GLU A 5 23.27 -3.17 53.11
C GLU A 5 23.24 -2.51 54.48
N TYR A 6 22.19 -1.72 54.73
CA TYR A 6 22.04 -0.96 55.96
C TYR A 6 21.70 -1.81 57.20
N ASN A 7 21.12 -3.00 57.01
CA ASN A 7 20.65 -3.85 58.10
C ASN A 7 21.71 -4.87 58.51
N GLN A 8 22.72 -4.42 59.26
CA GLN A 8 23.81 -5.26 59.79
C GLN A 8 23.73 -5.32 61.32
N THR A 9 23.97 -6.50 61.91
CA THR A 9 23.75 -6.77 63.34
C THR A 9 24.82 -6.22 64.30
N GLU A 10 25.83 -5.49 63.81
CA GLU A 10 26.99 -5.06 64.59
C GLU A 10 27.16 -3.54 64.70
N GLY A 11 26.10 -2.76 64.49
CA GLY A 11 26.16 -1.30 64.58
C GLY A 11 26.82 -0.70 63.34
N PHE A 12 26.06 -0.67 62.25
CA PHE A 12 26.51 -0.11 60.98
C PHE A 12 26.90 1.37 61.13
N PRO A 13 28.17 1.75 60.90
CA PRO A 13 28.59 3.14 60.99
C PRO A 13 28.03 3.91 59.80
N LEU A 14 27.13 4.85 60.06
CA LEU A 14 26.54 5.70 59.03
C LEU A 14 27.44 6.94 58.82
N ASP A 15 28.33 6.86 57.83
CA ASP A 15 29.22 7.96 57.45
C ASP A 15 28.78 8.63 56.14
N VAL A 16 29.37 9.79 55.84
CA VAL A 16 29.04 10.57 54.63
C VAL A 16 29.40 9.81 53.36
N ASN A 17 30.44 8.98 53.38
CA ASN A 17 30.91 8.24 52.20
C ASN A 17 29.91 7.15 51.80
N ILE A 18 29.31 6.46 52.78
CA ILE A 18 28.27 5.45 52.56
C ILE A 18 26.99 6.10 52.02
N LEU A 19 26.61 7.27 52.55
CA LEU A 19 25.45 8.01 52.05
C LEU A 19 25.69 8.56 50.64
N ASP A 20 26.89 9.05 50.33
CA ASP A 20 27.30 9.47 48.98
C ASP A 20 27.25 8.29 47.99
N PHE A 21 27.72 7.11 48.41
CA PHE A 21 27.57 5.89 47.61
C PHE A 21 26.09 5.54 47.36
N GLY A 22 25.23 5.68 48.37
CA GLY A 22 23.78 5.51 48.24
C GLY A 22 23.13 6.52 47.28
N GLN A 23 23.55 7.78 47.32
CA GLN A 23 23.08 8.82 46.39
C GLN A 23 23.51 8.53 44.94
N LYS A 24 24.77 8.16 44.72
CA LYS A 24 25.30 7.78 43.39
C LYS A 24 24.61 6.53 42.85
N ALA A 25 24.26 5.57 43.70
CA ALA A 25 23.51 4.40 43.28
C ALA A 25 22.13 4.76 42.69
N ASN A 26 21.47 5.79 43.25
CA ASN A 26 20.18 6.28 42.75
C ASN A 26 20.29 7.13 41.48
N GLN A 27 21.45 7.73 41.19
CA GLN A 27 21.66 8.50 39.95
C GLN A 27 21.55 7.64 38.69
N ILE A 28 21.97 6.37 38.73
CA ILE A 28 21.84 5.44 37.60
C ILE A 28 20.37 5.27 37.17
N SER A 29 19.42 5.35 38.10
CA SER A 29 17.99 5.28 37.76
C SER A 29 17.50 6.48 36.94
N GLN A 30 18.20 7.62 36.99
CA GLN A 30 17.88 8.79 36.16
C GLN A 30 18.23 8.57 34.69
N GLU A 31 19.24 7.75 34.41
CA GLU A 31 19.65 7.39 33.04
C GLU A 31 18.54 6.66 32.26
N LEU A 32 17.66 5.94 32.95
CA LEU A 32 16.48 5.34 32.32
C LEU A 32 15.55 6.39 31.70
N GLY A 33 15.59 7.63 32.21
CA GLY A 33 14.91 8.77 31.64
C GLY A 33 15.33 9.04 30.20
N HIS A 34 16.61 8.82 29.82
CA HIS A 34 17.10 9.04 28.45
C HIS A 34 16.52 8.10 27.40
N ILE A 35 15.94 6.97 27.81
CA ILE A 35 15.17 6.10 26.90
C ILE A 35 13.95 6.87 26.35
N ILE A 36 13.44 7.81 27.16
CA ILE A 36 12.35 8.69 26.81
C ILE A 36 12.99 10.02 26.38
N ALA A 37 12.64 10.53 25.20
CA ALA A 37 13.19 11.81 24.73
C ALA A 37 12.92 12.96 25.74
N PRO A 38 13.71 14.04 25.75
CA PRO A 38 13.57 15.13 26.72
C PRO A 38 12.19 15.79 26.68
N LEU A 39 11.76 16.37 27.81
CA LEU A 39 10.43 16.95 28.03
C LEU A 39 9.31 15.90 27.95
N ALA A 40 9.47 14.81 28.69
CA ALA A 40 8.49 13.75 28.71
C ALA A 40 7.74 13.66 30.04
N ILE A 41 6.46 13.30 29.96
CA ILE A 41 5.65 12.88 31.10
C ILE A 41 5.84 11.36 31.25
N VAL A 42 6.53 10.98 32.34
CA VAL A 42 6.87 9.58 32.63
C VAL A 42 5.73 8.87 33.34
N SER A 43 5.09 9.53 34.30
CA SER A 43 3.94 9.01 35.03
C SER A 43 3.06 10.14 35.60
N GLY A 44 1.80 9.84 35.89
CA GLY A 44 0.86 10.83 36.43
C GLY A 44 0.56 11.97 35.44
N CYS A 45 0.47 13.19 35.96
CA CYS A 45 0.13 14.40 35.19
C CYS A 45 -1.14 14.22 34.35
N THR A 46 -2.19 13.67 34.96
CA THR A 46 -3.48 13.42 34.30
C THR A 46 -4.36 14.66 34.41
N GLU A 47 -5.02 15.03 33.32
CA GLU A 47 -5.90 16.18 33.27
C GLU A 47 -7.29 15.84 33.81
N ASN A 48 -7.66 16.50 34.92
CA ASN A 48 -8.96 16.41 35.56
C ASN A 48 -9.64 17.79 35.44
N SER A 49 -10.44 17.97 34.39
CA SER A 49 -11.08 19.23 34.00
C SER A 49 -10.08 20.37 33.74
N ASN A 50 -9.70 21.12 34.78
CA ASN A 50 -8.78 22.27 34.66
C ASN A 50 -7.55 22.13 35.58
N ASN A 51 -7.36 20.96 36.16
CA ASN A 51 -6.28 20.65 37.09
C ASN A 51 -5.48 19.47 36.56
N ILE A 52 -4.15 19.53 36.65
CA ILE A 52 -3.27 18.41 36.34
C ILE A 52 -2.83 17.79 37.65
N SER A 53 -2.95 16.47 37.78
CA SER A 53 -2.48 15.74 38.96
C SER A 53 -0.96 15.74 39.08
N ASP A 54 -0.45 15.37 40.26
CA ASP A 54 0.98 15.15 40.46
C ASP A 54 1.49 14.01 39.56
N GLY A 55 2.79 14.01 39.31
CA GLY A 55 3.42 13.00 38.47
C GLY A 55 4.93 13.07 38.48
N VAL A 56 5.54 12.55 37.41
CA VAL A 56 6.99 12.60 37.18
C VAL A 56 7.24 13.02 35.75
N VAL A 57 8.12 14.01 35.59
CA VAL A 57 8.54 14.53 34.29
C VAL A 57 10.04 14.39 34.12
N PHE A 58 10.48 14.22 32.87
CA PHE A 58 11.88 14.17 32.50
C PHE A 58 12.25 15.45 31.75
N ILE A 59 13.13 16.26 32.34
CA ILE A 59 13.54 17.58 31.82
C ILE A 59 15.06 17.60 31.72
N GLU A 60 15.58 17.73 30.49
CA GLU A 60 17.01 17.96 30.21
C GLU A 60 17.99 16.99 30.88
N GLY A 61 17.62 15.71 31.01
CA GLY A 61 18.47 14.69 31.63
C GLY A 61 18.13 14.36 33.08
N GLU A 62 17.15 15.06 33.68
CA GLU A 62 16.78 14.89 35.07
C GLU A 62 15.33 14.42 35.23
N LEU A 63 15.12 13.37 36.02
CA LEU A 63 13.79 12.95 36.46
C LEU A 63 13.37 13.78 37.68
N LEU A 64 12.27 14.53 37.52
CA LEU A 64 11.76 15.44 38.55
C LEU A 64 10.32 15.07 38.92
N PRO A 65 9.98 15.05 40.22
CA PRO A 65 8.58 15.06 40.65
C PRO A 65 7.89 16.28 40.06
N PHE A 66 6.70 16.10 39.54
CA PHE A 66 5.84 17.19 39.09
C PHE A 66 4.75 17.41 40.15
N LYS A 67 4.75 18.60 40.76
CA LYS A 67 3.64 19.07 41.61
C LYS A 67 2.62 19.75 40.72
N GLY A 68 1.47 19.09 40.57
CA GLY A 68 0.35 19.52 39.77
C GLY A 68 -0.42 20.68 40.36
N GLY A 69 -1.55 21.01 39.73
CA GLY A 69 -2.35 22.18 40.05
C GLY A 69 -3.13 22.69 38.85
N LEU A 70 -3.69 23.89 38.97
CA LEU A 70 -4.40 24.55 37.88
C LEU A 70 -3.50 24.57 36.62
N LYS A 71 -4.05 24.11 35.50
CA LYS A 71 -3.33 24.03 34.23
C LYS A 71 -2.84 25.42 33.81
N GLN A 72 -1.55 25.53 33.51
CA GLN A 72 -0.93 26.74 32.98
C GLN A 72 -0.09 26.39 31.74
N ASP A 73 0.32 27.42 30.99
CA ASP A 73 1.08 27.22 29.74
C ASP A 73 2.56 26.89 29.97
N ASN A 74 3.07 27.18 31.16
CA ASN A 74 4.50 27.16 31.45
C ASN A 74 4.80 26.33 32.70
N ILE A 75 5.89 25.56 32.63
CA ILE A 75 6.50 24.82 33.73
C ILE A 75 7.82 25.49 34.10
N ARG A 76 8.11 25.50 35.40
CA ARG A 76 9.41 25.82 35.96
C ARG A 76 9.92 24.69 36.85
N VAL A 77 11.23 24.63 37.00
CA VAL A 77 11.88 23.80 38.03
C VAL A 77 12.12 24.67 39.25
N VAL A 78 11.67 24.19 40.41
CA VAL A 78 11.84 24.83 41.72
C VAL A 78 12.83 24.00 42.52
N GLU A 79 13.74 24.68 43.21
CA GLU A 79 14.66 24.11 44.17
C GLU A 79 14.35 24.70 45.55
N GLU A 80 13.96 23.83 46.48
CA GLU A 80 13.73 24.18 47.88
C GLU A 80 14.89 23.66 48.71
N ILE A 81 15.53 24.56 49.45
CA ILE A 81 16.69 24.26 50.29
C ILE A 81 16.27 24.36 51.75
N GLU A 82 16.44 23.28 52.49
CA GLU A 82 16.26 23.24 53.94
C GLU A 82 17.62 23.28 54.64
N LYS A 83 17.81 24.30 55.49
CA LYS A 83 19.03 24.46 56.28
C LYS A 83 18.93 23.69 57.58
N ARG A 84 20.00 22.99 57.95
CA ARG A 84 20.14 22.31 59.24
C ARG A 84 21.31 22.88 60.01
N GLU A 85 21.12 23.03 61.31
CA GLU A 85 22.17 23.40 62.25
C GLU A 85 23.01 22.16 62.58
N PHE A 86 24.33 22.34 62.53
CA PHE A 86 25.30 21.32 62.89
C PHE A 86 25.69 21.46 64.36
N GLU A 87 26.27 20.43 64.96
CA GLU A 87 26.72 20.40 66.37
C GLU A 87 27.65 21.58 66.78
N ASN A 88 28.24 22.28 65.81
CA ASN A 88 29.06 23.47 66.02
C ASN A 88 28.29 24.81 65.92
N GLY A 89 26.95 24.78 65.83
CA GLY A 89 26.07 25.95 65.71
C GLY A 89 26.01 26.57 64.31
N VAL A 90 26.69 26.00 63.30
CA VAL A 90 26.67 26.51 61.93
C VAL A 90 25.51 25.90 61.16
N GLN A 91 24.71 26.74 60.51
CA GLN A 91 23.69 26.29 59.57
C GLN A 91 24.29 26.03 58.19
N LYS A 92 23.97 24.88 57.59
CA LYS A 92 24.30 24.57 56.20
C LYS A 92 23.06 24.08 55.46
N ASP A 93 23.11 24.20 54.14
CA ASP A 93 22.12 23.65 53.23
C ASP A 93 22.27 22.13 53.22
N VAL A 94 21.24 21.39 53.67
CA VAL A 94 21.35 19.93 53.88
C VAL A 94 20.35 19.15 53.04
N LEU A 95 19.09 19.58 52.98
CA LEU A 95 18.08 18.91 52.16
C LEU A 95 17.71 19.80 50.99
N ILE A 96 18.04 19.33 49.78
CA ILE A 96 17.74 20.02 48.53
C ILE A 96 16.66 19.21 47.83
N THR A 97 15.48 19.79 47.69
CA THR A 97 14.35 19.17 46.99
C THR A 97 14.11 19.91 45.68
N ARG A 98 14.24 19.21 44.56
CA ARG A 98 13.95 19.76 43.24
C ARG A 98 12.68 19.13 42.68
N PHE A 99 11.78 19.95 42.16
CA PHE A 99 10.54 19.49 41.52
C PHE A 99 10.10 20.47 40.43
N ALA A 100 9.35 19.96 39.46
CA ALA A 100 8.71 20.77 38.43
C ALA A 100 7.29 21.16 38.88
N THR A 101 6.86 22.38 38.55
CA THR A 101 5.48 22.81 38.77
C THR A 101 5.11 23.90 37.78
N PHE A 102 3.81 24.20 37.66
CA PHE A 102 3.35 25.30 36.82
C PHE A 102 3.86 26.65 37.31
N GLY A 103 4.27 27.48 36.36
CA GLY A 103 4.71 28.84 36.61
C GLY A 103 5.83 29.28 35.68
N ILE A 104 6.23 30.53 35.83
CA ILE A 104 7.34 31.13 35.08
C ILE A 104 8.61 30.95 35.90
N GLY A 105 9.61 30.32 35.29
CA GLY A 105 10.91 30.11 35.92
C GLY A 105 11.77 31.35 35.83
N ALA A 106 12.55 31.62 36.88
CA ALA A 106 13.48 32.75 36.91
C ALA A 106 14.66 32.56 35.96
N VAL A 107 15.13 31.31 35.80
CA VAL A 107 16.28 30.96 34.95
C VAL A 107 15.82 30.41 33.61
N LYS A 108 14.87 29.46 33.63
CA LYS A 108 14.37 28.79 32.45
C LYS A 108 12.93 28.39 32.64
N THR A 109 12.17 28.51 31.56
CA THR A 109 10.76 28.16 31.50
C THR A 109 10.54 27.20 30.33
N TYR A 110 9.72 26.19 30.54
CA TYR A 110 9.37 25.18 29.55
C TYR A 110 7.88 25.28 29.25
N LYS A 111 7.47 25.17 27.99
CA LYS A 111 6.04 25.19 27.67
C LYS A 111 5.42 23.83 27.99
N TRP A 112 4.26 23.83 28.64
CA TRP A 112 3.50 22.61 28.90
C TRP A 112 3.15 21.87 27.60
N SER A 113 2.92 22.61 26.50
CA SER A 113 2.65 22.03 25.17
C SER A 113 3.80 21.23 24.58
N ASP A 114 5.03 21.47 25.03
CA ASP A 114 6.21 20.77 24.53
C ASP A 114 6.38 19.42 25.23
N PHE A 115 5.67 19.22 26.35
CA PHE A 115 5.66 17.94 27.05
C PHE A 115 4.78 16.95 26.33
N TYR A 116 5.33 15.78 26.05
CA TYR A 116 4.58 14.67 25.47
C TYR A 116 4.55 13.49 26.44
N ARG A 117 3.50 12.67 26.32
CA ARG A 117 3.39 11.43 27.09
C ARG A 117 4.08 10.30 26.33
N SER A 118 5.00 9.62 26.99
CA SER A 118 5.59 8.40 26.41
C SER A 118 4.51 7.33 26.26
N ILE A 119 4.33 6.83 25.04
CA ILE A 119 3.52 5.63 24.81
C ILE A 119 4.25 4.42 25.38
N THR A 120 3.49 3.47 25.94
CA THR A 120 4.11 2.26 26.50
C THR A 120 4.64 1.36 25.37
N ILE A 121 5.66 0.54 25.66
CA ILE A 121 6.17 -0.45 24.69
C ILE A 121 5.03 -1.36 24.16
N LYS A 122 4.08 -1.70 25.04
CA LYS A 122 2.88 -2.47 24.69
C LYS A 122 1.94 -1.75 23.70
N GLU A 123 1.88 -0.42 23.76
CA GLU A 123 1.10 0.38 22.80
C GLU A 123 1.86 0.61 21.49
N ILE A 124 3.19 0.73 21.56
CA ILE A 124 4.07 0.78 20.40
C ILE A 124 3.91 -0.48 19.54
N GLU A 125 3.93 -1.66 20.18
CA GLU A 125 3.70 -2.96 19.52
C GLU A 125 2.36 -3.00 18.76
N LYS A 126 1.30 -2.43 19.34
CA LYS A 126 -0.01 -2.31 18.69
C LYS A 126 -0.09 -1.26 17.59
N ARG A 127 0.97 -0.49 17.30
CA ARG A 127 0.90 0.62 16.33
C ARG A 127 1.83 0.46 15.14
N LEU A 128 2.93 -0.28 15.28
CA LEU A 128 3.96 -0.36 14.23
C LEU A 128 3.53 -1.22 13.04
N VAL A 129 3.17 -2.49 13.27
CA VAL A 129 2.70 -3.39 12.22
C VAL A 129 1.87 -4.50 12.87
N HIS A 130 0.62 -4.69 12.41
CA HIS A 130 -0.19 -5.82 12.86
C HIS A 130 0.01 -7.03 11.95
N PRO A 131 -0.08 -8.26 12.47
CA PRO A 131 -0.13 -9.45 11.63
C PRO A 131 -1.22 -9.32 10.55
N GLY A 132 -0.87 -9.64 9.30
CA GLY A 132 -1.75 -9.51 8.13
C GLY A 132 -1.53 -8.26 7.28
N PHE A 133 -0.70 -7.30 7.71
CA PHE A 133 -0.30 -6.18 6.86
C PHE A 133 0.57 -6.65 5.70
N ILE A 134 0.21 -6.22 4.48
CA ILE A 134 0.93 -6.54 3.24
C ILE A 134 1.58 -5.27 2.70
N GLN A 135 2.85 -5.37 2.32
CA GLN A 135 3.63 -4.26 1.76
C GLN A 135 4.37 -4.68 0.49
N ASP A 136 4.67 -3.68 -0.35
CA ASP A 136 5.56 -3.85 -1.50
C ASP A 136 7.02 -3.79 -1.04
N TYR A 137 7.80 -4.77 -1.50
CA TYR A 137 9.18 -4.97 -1.13
C TYR A 137 10.07 -5.04 -2.37
N TYR A 138 11.05 -4.14 -2.41
CA TYR A 138 12.03 -4.01 -3.49
C TYR A 138 13.27 -4.89 -3.29
N GLY A 139 13.54 -5.34 -2.06
CA GLY A 139 14.78 -6.04 -1.73
C GLY A 139 14.87 -7.48 -2.23
N ASP A 140 15.97 -8.15 -1.87
CA ASP A 140 16.23 -9.55 -2.21
C ASP A 140 15.24 -10.49 -1.51
N ILE A 141 14.58 -11.35 -2.27
CA ILE A 141 13.59 -12.32 -1.75
C ILE A 141 14.18 -13.29 -0.73
N ASN A 142 15.51 -13.50 -0.76
CA ASN A 142 16.21 -14.36 0.20
C ASN A 142 16.58 -13.63 1.49
N LYS A 143 16.34 -12.31 1.56
CA LYS A 143 16.66 -11.44 2.70
C LYS A 143 15.43 -10.66 3.17
N ILE A 144 14.25 -11.30 3.08
CA ILE A 144 13.03 -10.75 3.66
C ILE A 144 13.24 -10.55 5.17
N PRO A 145 12.90 -9.36 5.72
CA PRO A 145 13.09 -9.08 7.14
C PRO A 145 12.38 -10.08 8.05
N VAL A 146 12.93 -10.33 9.24
CA VAL A 146 12.33 -11.19 10.25
C VAL A 146 10.91 -10.71 10.59
N GLY A 147 9.99 -11.66 10.77
CA GLY A 147 8.56 -11.40 11.00
C GLY A 147 7.76 -11.16 9.71
N TRP A 148 8.41 -11.04 8.56
CA TRP A 148 7.78 -10.91 7.25
C TRP A 148 7.96 -12.17 6.41
N TYR A 149 6.96 -12.46 5.58
CA TYR A 149 6.95 -13.63 4.70
C TYR A 149 6.48 -13.23 3.30
N LEU A 150 6.98 -13.90 2.27
CA LEU A 150 6.51 -13.70 0.90
C LEU A 150 5.03 -14.10 0.80
N CYS A 151 4.24 -13.32 0.07
CA CYS A 151 2.85 -13.65 -0.25
C CYS A 151 2.79 -14.67 -1.40
N ASP A 152 3.14 -15.92 -1.11
CA ASP A 152 3.23 -17.03 -2.06
C ASP A 152 2.31 -18.22 -1.72
N GLY A 153 1.40 -18.03 -0.76
CA GLY A 153 0.50 -19.09 -0.26
C GLY A 153 1.08 -19.92 0.89
N GLN A 154 2.38 -19.79 1.18
CA GLN A 154 3.02 -20.48 2.31
C GLN A 154 2.90 -19.65 3.59
N ASN A 155 3.15 -20.28 4.75
CA ASN A 155 3.15 -19.62 6.06
C ASN A 155 1.83 -18.90 6.41
N GLY A 156 0.73 -19.33 5.79
CA GLY A 156 -0.59 -18.71 5.94
C GLY A 156 -0.68 -17.31 5.31
N THR A 157 0.17 -17.01 4.34
CA THR A 157 0.06 -15.81 3.49
C THR A 157 -0.90 -16.10 2.31
N PRO A 158 -1.55 -15.07 1.72
CA PRO A 158 -2.19 -15.23 0.41
C PRO A 158 -1.14 -15.37 -0.68
N ASP A 159 -1.45 -16.06 -1.79
CA ASP A 159 -0.60 -16.05 -2.98
C ASP A 159 -0.96 -14.84 -3.85
N LEU A 160 -0.10 -13.83 -3.85
CA LEU A 160 -0.30 -12.58 -4.61
C LEU A 160 0.63 -12.45 -5.81
N ARG A 161 1.37 -13.51 -6.16
CA ARG A 161 2.32 -13.48 -7.26
C ARG A 161 1.58 -13.28 -8.59
N GLY A 162 1.93 -12.22 -9.32
CA GLY A 162 1.33 -11.90 -10.61
C GLY A 162 -0.09 -11.31 -10.55
N LEU A 163 -0.60 -11.00 -9.35
CA LEU A 163 -1.92 -10.40 -9.16
C LEU A 163 -1.83 -8.89 -8.91
N PHE A 164 -2.83 -8.16 -9.40
CA PHE A 164 -3.07 -6.78 -9.02
C PHE A 164 -4.07 -6.73 -7.85
N THR A 165 -3.72 -5.99 -6.80
CA THR A 165 -4.58 -5.88 -5.61
C THR A 165 -5.69 -4.86 -5.83
N VAL A 166 -6.93 -5.27 -5.58
CA VAL A 166 -8.12 -4.40 -5.56
C VAL A 166 -8.60 -4.22 -4.13
N GLY A 167 -9.14 -3.03 -3.82
CA GLY A 167 -9.72 -2.75 -2.51
C GLY A 167 -10.99 -3.56 -2.27
N TYR A 168 -11.16 -4.04 -1.04
CA TYR A 168 -12.42 -4.65 -0.61
C TYR A 168 -13.58 -3.65 -0.75
N ASP A 169 -14.70 -4.10 -1.31
CA ASP A 169 -15.93 -3.33 -1.45
C ASP A 169 -17.14 -4.23 -1.15
N ASP A 170 -17.76 -4.00 0.01
CA ASP A 170 -18.89 -4.80 0.50
C ASP A 170 -20.15 -4.69 -0.37
N ARG A 171 -20.25 -3.63 -1.18
CA ARG A 171 -21.36 -3.39 -2.10
C ARG A 171 -21.19 -4.10 -3.44
N ASN A 172 -20.00 -4.60 -3.75
CA ASN A 172 -19.69 -5.22 -5.03
C ASN A 172 -19.50 -6.74 -4.86
N ALA A 173 -20.33 -7.55 -5.52
CA ALA A 173 -20.26 -9.01 -5.41
C ALA A 173 -18.90 -9.61 -5.84
N GLU A 174 -18.12 -8.92 -6.68
CA GLU A 174 -16.78 -9.36 -7.08
C GLU A 174 -15.72 -9.06 -6.02
N TYR A 175 -15.93 -8.04 -5.18
CA TYR A 175 -14.93 -7.53 -4.22
C TYR A 175 -15.38 -7.58 -2.75
N ASN A 176 -16.55 -8.14 -2.46
CA ASN A 176 -17.14 -8.22 -1.11
C ASN A 176 -16.56 -9.32 -0.22
N GLN A 177 -15.43 -9.91 -0.59
CA GLN A 177 -14.76 -10.91 0.21
C GLN A 177 -13.25 -10.86 -0.03
N VAL A 178 -12.48 -10.75 1.05
CA VAL A 178 -11.01 -10.78 1.00
C VAL A 178 -10.54 -12.13 0.45
N GLY A 179 -9.59 -12.08 -0.49
CA GLY A 179 -9.02 -13.27 -1.12
C GLY A 179 -9.73 -13.73 -2.40
N LYS A 180 -10.82 -13.08 -2.82
CA LYS A 180 -11.37 -13.29 -4.16
C LYS A 180 -10.36 -12.87 -5.22
N THR A 181 -10.25 -13.69 -6.26
CA THR A 181 -9.37 -13.46 -7.42
C THR A 181 -10.19 -13.39 -8.69
N GLY A 182 -9.68 -12.69 -9.69
CA GLY A 182 -10.29 -12.59 -11.01
C GLY A 182 -9.39 -11.83 -11.98
N GLY A 183 -9.95 -11.50 -13.14
CA GLY A 183 -9.21 -10.85 -14.22
C GLY A 183 -8.47 -11.84 -15.11
N GLU A 184 -8.14 -11.39 -16.31
CA GLU A 184 -7.46 -12.19 -17.33
C GLU A 184 -6.26 -11.41 -17.84
N LYS A 185 -5.11 -12.10 -17.94
CA LYS A 185 -3.87 -11.52 -18.49
C LYS A 185 -4.03 -11.20 -19.97
N GLU A 186 -4.67 -12.10 -20.71
CA GLU A 186 -4.85 -11.98 -22.15
C GLU A 186 -6.31 -12.25 -22.48
N VAL A 187 -6.86 -11.50 -23.44
CA VAL A 187 -8.27 -11.60 -23.82
C VAL A 187 -8.38 -11.88 -25.31
N LEU A 188 -9.29 -12.80 -25.67
CA LEU A 188 -9.69 -13.05 -27.04
C LEU A 188 -10.94 -12.24 -27.33
N LEU A 189 -10.87 -11.32 -28.31
CA LEU A 189 -12.05 -10.58 -28.72
C LEU A 189 -13.03 -11.51 -29.44
N THR A 190 -14.24 -11.61 -28.93
CA THR A 190 -15.32 -12.30 -29.64
C THR A 190 -15.76 -11.49 -30.87
N SER A 191 -16.44 -12.15 -31.80
CA SER A 191 -17.01 -11.49 -32.99
C SER A 191 -17.89 -10.29 -32.63
N ARG A 192 -18.62 -10.37 -31.50
CA ARG A 192 -19.42 -9.26 -30.94
C ARG A 192 -18.60 -8.12 -30.36
N GLN A 193 -17.44 -8.40 -29.78
CA GLN A 193 -16.56 -7.40 -29.16
C GLN A 193 -15.65 -6.71 -30.18
N SER A 194 -15.38 -7.35 -31.32
CA SER A 194 -14.53 -6.81 -32.39
C SER A 194 -15.09 -5.56 -33.07
N GLY A 195 -16.37 -5.24 -32.86
CA GLY A 195 -17.06 -4.15 -33.56
C GLY A 195 -17.39 -4.44 -35.02
N LEU A 196 -16.95 -5.58 -35.57
CA LEU A 196 -17.29 -6.03 -36.91
C LEU A 196 -18.72 -6.55 -36.94
N ARG A 197 -19.65 -5.68 -37.30
CA ARG A 197 -21.04 -6.05 -37.51
C ARG A 197 -21.14 -6.98 -38.73
N GLU A 198 -22.01 -7.98 -38.62
CA GLU A 198 -22.39 -8.78 -39.78
C GLU A 198 -22.88 -7.87 -40.91
N HIS A 199 -22.32 -8.05 -42.10
CA HIS A 199 -22.71 -7.34 -43.30
C HIS A 199 -22.72 -8.28 -44.48
N ASN A 200 -23.58 -7.98 -45.44
CA ASN A 200 -23.72 -8.75 -46.67
C ASN A 200 -23.20 -7.92 -47.83
N HIS A 201 -22.52 -8.59 -48.77
CA HIS A 201 -22.18 -7.99 -50.05
C HIS A 201 -23.26 -8.34 -51.07
N THR A 202 -23.66 -7.36 -51.90
CA THR A 202 -24.56 -7.59 -53.03
C THR A 202 -23.80 -7.33 -54.32
N VAL A 203 -24.05 -8.17 -55.33
CA VAL A 203 -23.56 -7.96 -56.70
C VAL A 203 -24.78 -7.71 -57.58
N TYR A 204 -24.72 -6.62 -58.35
CA TYR A 204 -25.73 -6.28 -59.35
C TYR A 204 -25.10 -6.42 -60.73
N ASP A 205 -25.52 -7.44 -61.48
CA ASP A 205 -25.17 -7.65 -62.88
C ASP A 205 -26.42 -7.37 -63.73
N PRO A 206 -26.51 -6.22 -64.43
CA PRO A 206 -27.63 -5.91 -65.30
C PRO A 206 -27.72 -6.83 -66.53
N GLY A 207 -26.73 -7.71 -66.72
CA GLY A 207 -26.65 -8.67 -67.81
C GLY A 207 -26.05 -8.07 -69.08
N HIS A 208 -25.54 -8.95 -69.94
CA HIS A 208 -25.10 -8.61 -71.29
C HIS A 208 -25.37 -9.80 -72.23
N THR A 209 -25.24 -9.58 -73.55
CA THR A 209 -25.40 -10.63 -74.56
C THR A 209 -24.12 -10.82 -75.36
N HIS A 210 -23.87 -12.05 -75.79
CA HIS A 210 -22.81 -12.35 -76.75
C HIS A 210 -23.40 -12.46 -78.14
N ARG A 211 -22.68 -11.90 -79.12
CA ARG A 211 -23.02 -11.97 -80.53
C ARG A 211 -22.01 -12.85 -81.23
N VAL A 212 -22.48 -13.91 -81.87
CA VAL A 212 -21.63 -14.76 -82.72
C VAL A 212 -22.22 -14.82 -84.12
N THR A 213 -21.35 -14.66 -85.12
CA THR A 213 -21.71 -14.69 -86.54
C THR A 213 -21.19 -15.98 -87.14
N PHE A 214 -22.07 -16.73 -87.78
CA PHE A 214 -21.72 -17.95 -88.49
C PHE A 214 -22.20 -17.88 -89.93
N LYS A 215 -21.42 -18.51 -90.80
CA LYS A 215 -21.78 -18.68 -92.20
C LYS A 215 -22.50 -20.02 -92.36
N LEU A 216 -23.76 -19.97 -92.75
CA LEU A 216 -24.49 -21.17 -93.14
C LEU A 216 -24.22 -21.41 -94.63
N GLY A 217 -23.56 -22.52 -94.95
CA GLY A 217 -23.49 -23.02 -96.32
C GLY A 217 -24.85 -23.56 -96.71
N ASP A 218 -25.49 -22.98 -97.73
CA ASP A 218 -26.70 -23.53 -98.34
C ASP A 218 -26.27 -24.60 -99.34
N ASP A 219 -26.20 -25.86 -98.91
CA ASP A 219 -25.96 -27.01 -99.78
C ASP A 219 -27.22 -27.32 -100.59
N ARG A 220 -27.52 -26.44 -101.55
CA ARG A 220 -28.52 -26.73 -102.58
C ARG A 220 -27.93 -27.76 -103.54
N HIS A 221 -28.25 -29.03 -103.31
CA HIS A 221 -28.17 -30.05 -104.35
C HIS A 221 -29.26 -29.79 -105.38
N SER A 222 -28.99 -28.89 -106.32
CA SER A 222 -29.72 -28.82 -107.59
C SER A 222 -29.21 -29.93 -108.51
N ASN A 223 -30.10 -30.83 -108.92
CA ASN A 223 -29.80 -31.83 -109.95
C ASN A 223 -29.87 -31.19 -111.34
N GLY A 224 -28.97 -30.22 -111.60
CA GLY A 224 -28.93 -29.47 -112.86
C GLY A 224 -27.68 -28.60 -112.98
N SER A 225 -27.00 -28.72 -114.12
CA SER A 225 -25.73 -28.07 -114.45
C SER A 225 -25.84 -26.55 -114.59
N HIS A 226 -25.84 -25.83 -113.47
CA HIS A 226 -25.53 -24.39 -113.43
C HIS A 226 -24.47 -24.12 -112.36
N PRO A 227 -23.56 -23.15 -112.57
CA PRO A 227 -22.54 -22.82 -111.58
C PRO A 227 -23.23 -22.31 -110.31
N ASN A 228 -23.18 -23.10 -109.24
CA ASN A 228 -23.72 -22.70 -107.93
C ASN A 228 -22.92 -21.51 -107.41
N ALA A 229 -23.48 -20.30 -107.51
CA ALA A 229 -23.03 -19.16 -106.73
C ALA A 229 -23.29 -19.49 -105.26
N ARG A 230 -22.23 -19.86 -104.53
CA ARG A 230 -22.30 -20.01 -103.07
C ARG A 230 -22.68 -18.65 -102.48
N ASN A 231 -23.93 -18.52 -102.06
CA ASN A 231 -24.41 -17.33 -101.40
C ASN A 231 -24.22 -17.54 -99.90
N ASP A 232 -23.06 -17.17 -99.37
CA ASP A 232 -22.78 -17.20 -97.93
C ASP A 232 -23.73 -16.23 -97.24
N ARG A 233 -24.75 -16.76 -96.54
CA ARG A 233 -25.64 -15.94 -95.73
C ARG A 233 -25.07 -15.84 -94.33
N ASP A 234 -24.48 -14.68 -94.01
CA ASP A 234 -24.06 -14.37 -92.64
C ASP A 234 -25.30 -14.37 -91.74
N THR A 235 -25.37 -15.35 -90.84
CA THR A 235 -26.44 -15.45 -89.85
C THR A 235 -25.86 -15.07 -88.50
N THR A 236 -26.49 -14.11 -87.84
CA THR A 236 -26.10 -13.68 -86.50
C THR A 236 -27.00 -14.35 -85.48
N ALA A 237 -26.39 -15.08 -84.53
CA ALA A 237 -27.07 -15.54 -83.33
C ALA A 237 -26.66 -14.66 -82.15
N ILE A 238 -27.64 -14.22 -81.36
CA ILE A 238 -27.44 -13.49 -80.12
C ILE A 238 -27.87 -14.42 -78.98
N SER A 239 -27.02 -14.60 -77.99
CA SER A 239 -27.39 -15.37 -76.80
C SER A 239 -28.53 -14.66 -76.06
N GLU A 240 -29.57 -15.38 -75.64
CA GLU A 240 -30.71 -14.79 -74.93
C GLU A 240 -30.32 -14.15 -73.59
N ARG A 241 -29.28 -14.69 -72.91
CA ARG A 241 -28.66 -14.14 -71.69
C ARG A 241 -27.20 -14.58 -71.60
N SER A 242 -26.34 -13.74 -71.02
CA SER A 242 -25.05 -14.15 -70.45
C SER A 242 -25.02 -13.82 -68.96
N TYR A 243 -24.59 -14.78 -68.15
CA TYR A 243 -24.37 -14.58 -66.71
C TYR A 243 -22.87 -14.50 -66.47
N THR A 244 -22.43 -13.55 -65.65
CA THR A 244 -21.00 -13.38 -65.30
C THR A 244 -20.42 -14.51 -64.44
N GLY A 245 -21.25 -15.44 -63.94
CA GLY A 245 -20.82 -16.59 -63.13
C GLY A 245 -20.24 -16.21 -61.75
N ILE A 246 -20.49 -14.97 -61.29
CA ILE A 246 -19.93 -14.46 -60.04
C ILE A 246 -20.63 -15.11 -58.85
N THR A 247 -19.86 -15.72 -57.96
CA THR A 247 -20.32 -16.19 -56.66
C THR A 247 -19.72 -15.31 -55.56
N ILE A 248 -20.53 -14.93 -54.58
CA ILE A 248 -20.06 -14.24 -53.37
C ILE A 248 -20.02 -15.24 -52.22
N ASN A 249 -18.84 -15.45 -51.65
CA ASN A 249 -18.71 -16.15 -50.37
C ASN A 249 -18.70 -15.10 -49.25
N SER A 250 -19.83 -14.89 -48.60
CA SER A 250 -19.90 -14.04 -47.40
C SER A 250 -19.41 -14.80 -46.18
N SER A 251 -18.37 -14.31 -45.52
CA SER A 251 -17.93 -14.80 -44.22
C SER A 251 -18.73 -14.14 -43.10
N MET A 252 -19.24 -14.94 -42.14
CA MET A 252 -19.82 -14.42 -40.89
C MET A 252 -18.76 -13.72 -40.03
N SER A 253 -19.19 -12.92 -39.06
CA SER A 253 -18.28 -12.35 -38.08
C SER A 253 -17.63 -13.47 -37.25
N LEU A 254 -16.31 -13.49 -37.19
CA LEU A 254 -15.52 -14.48 -36.45
C LEU A 254 -14.89 -13.84 -35.22
N ASN A 255 -14.55 -14.67 -34.23
CA ASN A 255 -13.71 -14.23 -33.12
C ASN A 255 -12.32 -13.85 -33.65
N ALA A 256 -11.59 -13.05 -32.88
CA ALA A 256 -10.17 -12.84 -33.12
C ALA A 256 -9.43 -14.19 -33.15
N LEU A 257 -8.38 -14.26 -33.96
CA LEU A 257 -7.54 -15.46 -34.07
C LEU A 257 -6.52 -15.54 -32.93
N ASP A 258 -6.06 -14.38 -32.46
CA ASP A 258 -5.01 -14.26 -31.45
C ASP A 258 -5.51 -13.47 -30.24
N TYR A 259 -5.00 -13.85 -29.07
CA TYR A 259 -5.21 -13.13 -27.82
C TYR A 259 -4.39 -11.84 -27.81
N HIS A 260 -4.89 -10.80 -27.14
CA HIS A 260 -4.10 -9.59 -26.89
C HIS A 260 -3.80 -9.42 -25.40
N GLU A 261 -2.65 -8.80 -25.12
CA GLU A 261 -2.23 -8.40 -23.77
C GLU A 261 -3.27 -7.42 -23.18
N ASN A 262 -3.70 -7.71 -21.94
CA ASN A 262 -4.70 -6.94 -21.22
C ASN A 262 -4.13 -6.27 -19.96
N ARG A 263 -2.85 -6.52 -19.63
CA ARG A 263 -2.21 -5.86 -18.47
C ARG A 263 -1.73 -4.45 -18.82
N PRO A 264 -1.95 -3.47 -17.93
CA PRO A 264 -1.22 -2.20 -17.99
C PRO A 264 0.30 -2.42 -17.87
N PRO A 265 1.12 -1.45 -18.30
CA PRO A 265 2.55 -1.45 -17.97
C PRO A 265 2.76 -1.59 -16.46
N PHE A 266 3.64 -2.50 -16.04
CA PHE A 266 3.83 -2.84 -14.64
C PHE A 266 5.31 -2.88 -14.25
N TYR A 267 5.56 -2.64 -12.96
CA TYR A 267 6.86 -2.82 -12.32
C TYR A 267 6.72 -3.87 -11.22
N VAL A 268 7.65 -4.82 -11.16
CA VAL A 268 7.54 -5.97 -10.25
C VAL A 268 8.20 -5.64 -8.91
N LEU A 269 7.40 -5.70 -7.85
CA LEU A 269 7.85 -5.73 -6.45
C LEU A 269 7.34 -7.01 -5.81
N ALA A 270 8.07 -7.52 -4.81
CA ALA A 270 7.58 -8.62 -4.01
C ALA A 270 6.49 -8.12 -3.05
N LYS A 271 5.39 -8.85 -2.93
CA LYS A 271 4.41 -8.63 -1.85
C LYS A 271 4.84 -9.44 -0.64
N ILE A 272 5.03 -8.80 0.50
CA ILE A 272 5.36 -9.47 1.77
C ILE A 272 4.31 -9.18 2.83
N MET A 273 4.00 -10.15 3.68
CA MET A 273 3.03 -10.04 4.77
C MET A 273 3.71 -10.19 6.12
N TYR A 274 3.43 -9.26 7.04
CA TYR A 274 3.89 -9.35 8.42
C TYR A 274 3.06 -10.38 9.19
N LYS A 275 3.73 -11.21 9.99
CA LYS A 275 3.13 -12.29 10.79
C LYS A 275 3.46 -12.22 12.27
N GLY A 276 4.38 -11.34 12.68
CA GLY A 276 4.97 -11.35 14.03
C GLY A 276 6.23 -12.19 14.05
#